data_AF-A0A7C5EHP6-F1
#
_entry.id   AF-A0A7C5EHP6-F1
#
_cell.length_a   1.000
_cell.length_b   1.000
_cell.length_c   1.000
_cell.angle_alpha   90.00
_cell.angle_beta   90.00
_cell.angle_gamma   90.00
#
_symmetry.space_group_name_H-M   'P 1'
#
loop_
_entity.id
_entity.type
_entity.pdbx_description
1 polymer ?
#
loop_
_entity_poly.entity_id
_entity_poly.type
_entity_poly.pdbx_seq_one_letter_code
_entity_poly.pdbx_strand_id
1 'polypeptide(L)'
;MRGDGRHRERNPGPPDPYSRGPGDRCRSSLRVRRRRTLGSDGGGQENPGRHGPCRRAREARRRPRGAHHEREPGEGTRTVTRQVLEIPPLELPYDVRLNLPGSKSQANRLLGLAALLPGDRLLANLPCSEDVTLMIEGLRALGYTLHDVPGHPGRLHVKGGPPPSPGEGVIDCRLAGTTSRFLTAIAAITPGRWTLTGS
;
A
#
# COMPACT_ATOMS: atom_id res chain seq x y z
N MET A 1 -53.59 -15.10 -38.03
CA MET A 1 -53.26 -14.07 -37.01
C MET A 1 -52.30 -14.68 -35.99
N ARG A 2 -51.22 -13.96 -35.67
CA ARG A 2 -50.21 -14.20 -34.60
C ARG A 2 -49.22 -15.35 -34.91
N GLY A 3 -47.90 -15.22 -34.72
CA GLY A 3 -47.12 -14.16 -34.09
C GLY A 3 -45.64 -14.18 -34.51
N ASP A 4 -45.09 -12.98 -34.59
CA ASP A 4 -43.73 -12.60 -34.96
C ASP A 4 -42.80 -12.78 -33.74
N GLY A 5 -41.92 -13.77 -33.77
CA GLY A 5 -41.00 -14.12 -32.68
C GLY A 5 -39.69 -13.35 -32.79
N ARG A 6 -39.66 -12.10 -32.28
CA ARG A 6 -38.43 -11.31 -32.21
C ARG A 6 -37.53 -11.81 -31.07
N HIS A 7 -36.48 -12.55 -31.44
CA HIS A 7 -35.32 -12.77 -30.59
C HIS A 7 -34.63 -11.43 -30.32
N ARG A 8 -34.71 -10.94 -29.08
CA ARG A 8 -33.83 -9.86 -28.59
C ARG A 8 -32.45 -10.46 -28.34
N GLU A 9 -31.53 -10.26 -29.27
CA GLU A 9 -30.09 -10.45 -29.05
C GLU A 9 -29.65 -9.57 -27.88
N ARG A 10 -29.12 -10.21 -26.83
CA ARG A 10 -28.47 -9.50 -25.72
C ARG A 10 -27.12 -9.02 -26.23
N ASN A 11 -27.00 -7.72 -26.42
CA ASN A 11 -25.73 -7.07 -26.71
C ASN A 11 -24.72 -7.39 -25.58
N PRO A 12 -23.58 -8.06 -25.84
CA PRO A 12 -22.57 -8.27 -24.81
C PRO A 12 -21.99 -6.90 -24.43
N GLY A 13 -22.09 -6.54 -23.16
CA GLY A 13 -21.47 -5.33 -22.63
C GLY A 13 -19.94 -5.32 -22.86
N PRO A 14 -19.29 -4.17 -22.64
CA PRO A 14 -17.85 -4.04 -22.88
C PRO A 14 -17.07 -5.11 -22.10
N PRO A 15 -16.00 -5.68 -22.69
CA PRO A 15 -15.22 -6.74 -22.05
C PRO A 15 -14.63 -6.23 -20.73
N ASP A 16 -14.80 -7.00 -19.65
CA ASP A 16 -14.19 -6.71 -18.36
C ASP A 16 -12.66 -6.69 -18.54
N PRO A 17 -11.97 -5.56 -18.22
CA PRO A 17 -10.51 -5.45 -18.34
C PRO A 17 -9.74 -6.45 -17.47
N TYR A 18 -10.42 -7.21 -16.60
CA TYR A 18 -9.87 -8.26 -15.76
C TYR A 18 -10.23 -9.70 -16.20
N SER A 19 -10.88 -9.87 -17.36
CA SER A 19 -11.17 -11.17 -17.97
C SER A 19 -9.87 -11.90 -18.32
N ARG A 20 -9.51 -12.95 -17.58
CA ARG A 20 -8.27 -13.72 -17.80
C ARG A 20 -8.44 -14.77 -18.91
N GLY A 21 -7.44 -14.89 -19.77
CA GLY A 21 -7.27 -16.05 -20.65
C GLY A 21 -6.87 -17.32 -19.86
N PRO A 22 -7.06 -18.52 -20.44
CA PRO A 22 -6.81 -19.78 -19.76
C PRO A 22 -5.30 -20.02 -19.59
N GLY A 23 -4.73 -19.58 -18.46
CA GLY A 23 -3.32 -19.83 -18.12
C GLY A 23 -2.81 -19.19 -16.81
N ASP A 24 -3.37 -18.06 -16.37
CA ASP A 24 -2.81 -17.27 -15.26
C ASP A 24 -3.27 -17.74 -13.87
N ARG A 25 -2.56 -18.74 -13.33
CA ARG A 25 -2.72 -19.19 -11.93
C ARG A 25 -1.85 -18.39 -10.96
N CYS A 26 -2.23 -17.15 -10.69
CA CYS A 26 -1.79 -16.46 -9.46
C CYS A 26 -2.90 -16.58 -8.40
N ARG A 27 -2.71 -17.48 -7.43
CA ARG A 27 -3.68 -17.75 -6.34
C ARG A 27 -3.38 -16.90 -5.12
N SER A 28 -4.12 -15.81 -4.96
CA SER A 28 -4.40 -15.21 -3.66
C SER A 28 -5.92 -15.05 -3.50
N SER A 29 -6.65 -16.17 -3.55
CA SER A 29 -8.09 -16.19 -3.29
C SER A 29 -8.30 -16.29 -1.77
N LEU A 30 -8.75 -15.20 -1.14
CA LEU A 30 -9.18 -15.24 0.25
C LEU A 30 -10.59 -15.85 0.31
N ARG A 31 -10.69 -17.12 0.74
CA ARG A 31 -11.98 -17.74 1.07
C ARG A 31 -12.35 -17.36 2.50
N VAL A 32 -13.39 -16.54 2.66
CA VAL A 32 -13.96 -16.28 3.98
C VAL A 32 -14.90 -17.43 4.32
N ARG A 33 -14.51 -18.29 5.27
CA ARG A 33 -15.38 -19.33 5.84
C ARG A 33 -15.74 -18.99 7.28
N ARG A 34 -17.01 -19.21 7.63
CA ARG A 34 -17.55 -19.03 8.99
C ARG A 34 -16.83 -19.99 9.95
N ARG A 35 -16.08 -19.48 10.93
CA ARG A 35 -15.64 -20.28 12.09
C ARG A 35 -16.86 -20.51 12.98
N ARG A 36 -17.20 -21.77 13.25
CA ARG A 36 -18.06 -22.12 14.39
C ARG A 36 -17.27 -21.84 15.67
N THR A 37 -17.84 -21.05 16.57
CA THR A 37 -17.33 -20.84 17.92
C THR A 37 -17.53 -22.14 18.72
N LEU A 38 -16.43 -22.75 19.16
CA LEU A 38 -16.43 -23.76 20.21
C LEU A 38 -15.68 -23.14 21.40
N GLY A 39 -16.31 -23.21 22.56
CA GLY A 39 -15.84 -22.61 23.80
C GLY A 39 -14.82 -23.45 24.57
N SER A 40 -14.23 -22.73 25.53
CA SER A 40 -13.71 -23.10 26.85
C SER A 40 -12.47 -24.00 27.01
N ASP A 41 -11.58 -23.43 27.84
CA ASP A 41 -10.70 -24.01 28.87
C ASP A 41 -9.25 -24.39 28.55
N GLY A 42 -8.35 -23.61 29.18
CA GLY A 42 -7.47 -24.18 30.21
C GLY A 42 -5.98 -24.30 29.92
N GLY A 43 -5.18 -23.43 30.55
CA GLY A 43 -3.89 -23.79 31.16
C GLY A 43 -2.62 -23.62 30.32
N GLY A 44 -1.81 -22.60 30.62
CA GLY A 44 -0.45 -22.47 30.14
C GLY A 44 0.40 -21.63 31.11
N GLN A 45 1.29 -22.30 31.84
CA GLN A 45 2.23 -21.73 32.82
C GLN A 45 3.25 -20.79 32.16
N GLU A 46 3.41 -19.58 32.71
CA GLU A 46 4.49 -18.65 32.38
C GLU A 46 5.65 -18.79 33.38
N ASN A 47 6.88 -18.87 32.86
CA ASN A 47 8.13 -18.96 33.62
C ASN A 47 8.91 -17.64 33.48
N PRO A 48 9.25 -16.91 34.57
CA PRO A 48 9.92 -15.62 34.46
C PRO A 48 11.46 -15.77 34.45
N GLY A 49 12.06 -15.53 33.27
CA GLY A 49 13.49 -15.43 33.07
C GLY A 49 14.03 -14.01 33.28
N ARG A 50 14.67 -13.81 34.44
CA ARG A 50 15.91 -13.02 34.68
C ARG A 50 16.21 -11.82 33.76
N HIS A 51 15.98 -10.60 34.27
CA HIS A 51 16.75 -9.41 33.90
C HIS A 51 17.29 -8.72 35.16
N GLY A 52 18.62 -8.57 35.21
CA GLY A 52 19.34 -7.94 36.32
C GLY A 52 19.22 -6.41 36.35
N PRO A 53 19.60 -5.77 37.47
CA PRO A 53 19.31 -4.36 37.72
C PRO A 53 20.35 -3.43 37.07
N CYS A 54 19.89 -2.58 36.15
CA CYS A 54 20.67 -1.45 35.66
C CYS A 54 20.51 -0.27 36.63
N ARG A 55 21.41 -0.19 37.62
CA ARG A 55 21.59 1.01 38.45
C ARG A 55 22.31 2.07 37.62
N ARG A 56 21.71 3.25 37.45
CA ARG A 56 22.45 4.53 37.41
C ARG A 56 21.52 5.71 37.69
N ALA A 57 21.93 6.46 38.71
CA ALA A 57 21.33 7.68 39.22
C ALA A 57 21.40 8.81 38.19
N ARG A 58 20.33 9.62 38.10
CA ARG A 58 20.41 11.05 37.79
C ARG A 58 19.34 11.81 38.58
N GLU A 59 19.82 12.60 39.53
CA GLU A 59 19.10 13.67 40.20
C GLU A 59 18.40 14.60 39.20
N ALA A 60 17.08 14.69 39.29
CA ALA A 60 16.30 15.75 38.65
C ALA A 60 15.86 16.74 39.73
N ARG A 61 16.58 17.87 39.78
CA ARG A 61 16.24 19.04 40.60
C ARG A 61 14.84 19.53 40.23
N ARG A 62 13.95 19.58 41.23
CA ARG A 62 12.63 20.19 41.13
C ARG A 62 12.78 21.69 40.86
N ARG A 63 12.22 22.18 39.76
CA ARG A 63 12.01 23.62 39.49
C ARG A 63 10.53 23.98 39.69
N PRO A 64 10.24 25.19 40.20
CA PRO A 64 8.91 25.56 40.67
C PRO A 64 7.93 25.85 39.52
N ARG A 65 6.65 25.61 39.80
CA ARG A 65 5.49 25.95 38.96
C ARG A 65 5.36 27.47 38.83
N GLY A 66 5.21 27.98 37.62
CA GLY A 66 4.90 29.38 37.36
C GLY A 66 4.36 29.62 35.95
N ALA A 67 3.35 30.48 35.88
CA ALA A 67 2.72 31.13 34.72
C ALA A 67 1.78 30.30 33.83
N HIS A 68 0.48 30.45 34.12
CA HIS A 68 -0.60 30.23 33.16
C HIS A 68 -0.44 31.27 32.04
N HIS A 69 -0.13 30.80 30.83
CA HIS A 69 -0.26 31.59 29.61
C HIS A 69 -1.62 31.23 29.01
N GLU A 70 -2.59 32.13 29.17
CA GLU A 70 -3.89 32.04 28.51
C GLU A 70 -3.65 32.03 27.01
N ARG A 71 -3.93 30.89 26.37
CA ARG A 71 -3.98 30.80 24.91
C ARG A 71 -5.37 31.20 24.46
N GLU A 72 -5.43 32.31 23.73
CA GLU A 72 -6.53 32.67 22.84
C GLU A 72 -6.93 31.46 21.96
N PRO A 73 -8.20 31.02 21.95
CA PRO A 73 -8.64 29.92 21.11
C PRO A 73 -8.79 30.40 19.67
N GLY A 74 -7.71 30.26 18.91
CA GLY A 74 -7.70 30.40 17.45
C GLY A 74 -8.58 29.33 16.80
N GLU A 75 -9.74 29.80 16.34
CA GLU A 75 -10.36 29.55 15.04
C GLU A 75 -10.03 28.24 14.30
N GLY A 76 -11.06 27.42 14.13
CA GLY A 76 -11.06 26.32 13.16
C GLY A 76 -11.34 24.94 13.74
N THR A 77 -12.44 24.76 14.48
CA THR A 77 -12.98 23.42 14.72
C THR A 77 -13.36 22.81 13.37
N ARG A 78 -12.49 21.96 12.81
CA ARG A 78 -12.81 21.11 11.67
C ARG A 78 -13.92 20.17 12.10
N THR A 79 -15.16 20.49 11.72
CA THR A 79 -16.30 19.60 11.89
C THR A 79 -16.06 18.36 11.04
N VAL A 80 -15.56 17.29 11.68
CA VAL A 80 -15.47 15.97 11.05
C VAL A 80 -16.89 15.44 10.96
N THR A 81 -17.46 15.46 9.75
CA THR A 81 -18.78 14.88 9.49
C THR A 81 -18.65 13.36 9.61
N ARG A 82 -19.16 12.80 10.71
CA ARG A 82 -19.17 11.36 10.93
C ARG A 82 -20.17 10.73 9.97
N GLN A 83 -19.68 10.12 8.88
CA GLN A 83 -20.52 9.27 8.05
C GLN A 83 -20.79 7.97 8.79
N VAL A 84 -22.06 7.72 9.08
CA VAL A 84 -22.54 6.47 9.69
C VAL A 84 -23.01 5.58 8.56
N LEU A 85 -22.44 4.38 8.46
CA LEU A 85 -22.87 3.35 7.53
C LEU A 85 -23.60 2.25 8.30
N GLU A 86 -24.88 2.06 7.99
CA GLU A 86 -25.64 0.92 8.51
C GLU A 86 -25.23 -0.36 7.79
N ILE A 87 -25.03 -1.44 8.55
CA ILE A 87 -24.66 -2.75 8.04
C ILE A 87 -25.82 -3.71 8.34
N PRO A 88 -26.72 -3.99 7.39
CA PRO A 88 -27.81 -4.92 7.62
C PRO A 88 -27.30 -6.36 7.79
N PRO A 89 -27.99 -7.20 8.59
CA PRO A 89 -27.66 -8.60 8.72
C PRO A 89 -27.67 -9.33 7.37
N LEU A 90 -26.75 -10.27 7.20
CA LEU A 90 -26.66 -11.05 5.98
C LEU A 90 -27.70 -12.20 6.00
N GLU A 91 -28.61 -12.23 5.03
CA GLU A 91 -29.78 -13.14 5.08
C GLU A 91 -29.56 -14.53 4.45
N LEU A 92 -28.49 -14.72 3.67
CA LEU A 92 -28.28 -15.95 2.89
C LEU A 92 -26.83 -16.45 3.00
N PRO A 93 -26.60 -17.78 2.86
CA PRO A 93 -25.25 -18.32 2.76
C PRO A 93 -24.56 -17.79 1.50
N TYR A 94 -23.28 -17.42 1.64
CA TYR A 94 -22.47 -16.84 0.57
C TYR A 94 -21.25 -17.71 0.29
N ASP A 95 -20.99 -17.96 -1.00
CA ASP A 95 -19.72 -18.45 -1.52
C ASP A 95 -19.26 -17.48 -2.62
N VAL A 96 -18.52 -16.46 -2.21
CA VAL A 96 -18.06 -15.39 -3.11
C VAL A 96 -16.54 -15.37 -3.18
N ARG A 97 -16.04 -15.02 -4.37
CA ARG A 97 -14.62 -14.70 -4.59
C ARG A 97 -14.51 -13.23 -4.88
N LEU A 98 -13.71 -12.55 -4.07
CA LEU A 98 -13.46 -11.12 -4.20
C LEU A 98 -12.03 -10.90 -4.67
N ASN A 99 -11.87 -10.01 -5.64
CA ASN A 99 -10.56 -9.48 -6.00
C ASN A 99 -10.33 -8.23 -5.16
N LEU A 100 -9.40 -8.32 -4.23
CA LEU A 100 -9.01 -7.18 -3.41
C LEU A 100 -8.02 -6.31 -4.18
N PRO A 101 -8.05 -4.99 -3.95
CA PRO A 101 -6.99 -4.10 -4.44
C PRO A 101 -5.61 -4.58 -3.99
N GLY A 102 -4.59 -4.24 -4.78
CA GLY A 102 -3.21 -4.47 -4.42
C GLY A 102 -2.84 -3.90 -3.04
N SER A 103 -1.93 -4.57 -2.34
CA SER A 103 -1.38 -4.04 -1.10
C SER A 103 -0.35 -2.95 -1.39
N LYS A 104 -0.55 -1.75 -0.83
CA LYS A 104 0.39 -0.61 -0.96
C LYS A 104 1.80 -0.98 -0.48
N SER A 105 1.91 -1.68 0.66
CA SER A 105 3.21 -2.05 1.21
C SER A 105 3.94 -3.10 0.36
N GLN A 106 3.21 -4.03 -0.24
CA GLN A 106 3.79 -5.00 -1.18
C GLN A 106 4.20 -4.32 -2.49
N ALA A 107 3.37 -3.41 -3.01
CA ALA A 107 3.68 -2.64 -4.22
C ALA A 107 5.01 -1.89 -4.07
N ASN A 108 5.21 -1.13 -2.98
CA ASN A 108 6.45 -0.39 -2.76
C ASN A 108 7.69 -1.29 -2.67
N ARG A 109 7.58 -2.43 -1.98
CA ARG A 109 8.69 -3.41 -1.89
C ARG A 109 9.00 -4.03 -3.25
N LEU A 110 7.96 -4.46 -3.99
CA LEU A 110 8.12 -5.07 -5.30
C LEU A 110 8.69 -4.09 -6.32
N LEU A 111 8.27 -2.82 -6.30
CA LEU A 111 8.82 -1.79 -7.17
C LEU A 111 10.32 -1.61 -6.97
N GLY A 112 10.77 -1.45 -5.72
CA GLY A 112 12.20 -1.33 -5.41
C GLY A 112 12.98 -2.57 -5.82
N LEU A 113 12.49 -3.77 -5.50
CA LEU A 113 13.16 -5.02 -5.87
C LEU A 113 13.21 -5.23 -7.39
N ALA A 114 12.12 -4.94 -8.09
CA ALA A 114 12.04 -5.11 -9.54
C ALA A 114 12.99 -4.16 -10.28
N ALA A 115 13.16 -2.94 -9.76
CA ALA A 115 14.10 -1.96 -10.28
C ALA A 115 15.56 -2.39 -10.06
N LEU A 116 15.90 -2.92 -8.89
CA LEU A 116 17.27 -3.28 -8.53
C LEU A 116 17.75 -4.61 -9.11
N LEU A 117 16.87 -5.60 -9.20
CA LEU A 117 17.24 -6.92 -9.69
C LEU A 117 17.40 -6.91 -11.21
N PRO A 118 18.42 -7.57 -11.79
CA PRO A 118 18.57 -7.62 -13.24
C PRO A 118 17.37 -8.32 -13.91
N GLY A 119 17.00 -7.85 -15.10
CA GLY A 119 16.00 -8.47 -15.98
C GLY A 119 14.62 -7.81 -15.96
N ASP A 120 13.83 -8.14 -17.00
CA ASP A 120 12.53 -7.53 -17.25
C ASP A 120 11.42 -8.19 -16.41
N ARG A 121 10.55 -7.37 -15.82
CA ARG A 121 9.45 -7.82 -14.97
C ARG A 121 8.16 -7.09 -15.28
N LEU A 122 7.06 -7.83 -15.31
CA LEU A 122 5.72 -7.27 -15.35
C LEU A 122 5.11 -7.30 -13.94
N LEU A 123 4.98 -6.14 -13.32
CA LEU A 123 4.21 -5.98 -12.10
C LEU A 123 2.73 -5.82 -12.45
N ALA A 124 1.86 -6.46 -11.67
CA ALA A 124 0.41 -6.40 -11.86
C ALA A 124 -0.30 -6.23 -10.52
N ASN A 125 -1.55 -5.75 -10.56
CA ASN A 125 -2.36 -5.43 -9.38
C ASN A 125 -1.68 -4.38 -8.48
N LEU A 126 -1.01 -3.39 -9.05
CA LEU A 126 -0.52 -2.23 -8.30
C LEU A 126 -1.72 -1.33 -7.92
N PRO A 127 -1.86 -0.94 -6.65
CA PRO A 127 -2.97 -0.09 -6.23
C PRO A 127 -2.77 1.34 -6.71
N CYS A 128 -3.87 2.00 -7.06
CA CYS A 128 -3.88 3.44 -7.28
C CYS A 128 -3.76 4.15 -5.93
N SER A 129 -2.52 4.47 -5.54
CA SER A 129 -2.19 5.13 -4.28
C SER A 129 -1.09 6.14 -4.52
N GLU A 130 -1.17 7.28 -3.84
CA GLU A 130 -0.15 8.34 -3.94
C GLU A 130 1.26 7.81 -3.64
N ASP A 131 1.45 7.04 -2.57
CA ASP A 131 2.73 6.40 -2.25
C ASP A 131 3.34 5.60 -3.41
N VAL A 132 2.51 4.85 -4.15
CA VAL A 132 2.95 3.98 -5.26
C VAL A 132 3.30 4.83 -6.48
N THR A 133 2.49 5.85 -6.77
CA THR A 133 2.78 6.82 -7.83
C THR A 133 4.10 7.53 -7.56
N LEU A 134 4.30 8.03 -6.34
CA LEU A 134 5.54 8.67 -5.91
C LEU A 134 6.75 7.74 -5.99
N MET A 135 6.58 6.46 -5.66
CA MET A 135 7.64 5.47 -5.79
C MET A 135 8.04 5.27 -7.25
N ILE A 136 7.08 5.20 -8.17
CA ILE A 136 7.32 5.06 -9.61
C ILE A 136 8.01 6.31 -10.16
N GLU A 137 7.52 7.51 -9.81
CA GLU A 137 8.11 8.79 -10.20
C GLU A 137 9.55 8.92 -9.70
N GLY A 138 9.80 8.61 -8.42
CA GLY A 138 11.14 8.66 -7.85
C GLY A 138 12.12 7.68 -8.49
N LEU A 139 11.68 6.45 -8.78
CA LEU A 139 12.50 5.48 -9.50
C LEU A 139 12.85 5.96 -10.92
N ARG A 140 11.89 6.55 -11.64
CA ARG A 140 12.13 7.15 -12.96
C ARG A 140 13.12 8.31 -12.87
N ALA A 141 13.00 9.17 -11.86
CA ALA A 141 13.91 10.29 -11.63
C ALA A 141 15.35 9.82 -11.31
N LEU A 142 15.50 8.68 -10.61
CA LEU A 142 16.79 8.03 -10.39
C LEU A 142 17.37 7.35 -11.65
N GLY A 143 16.65 7.36 -12.78
CA GLY A 143 17.09 6.78 -14.04
C GLY A 143 16.68 5.32 -14.26
N TYR A 144 15.89 4.70 -13.37
CA TYR A 144 15.36 3.36 -13.61
C TYR A 144 14.30 3.37 -14.70
N THR A 145 14.25 2.29 -15.48
CA THR A 145 13.38 2.21 -16.65
C THR A 145 12.07 1.49 -16.33
N LEU A 146 11.01 2.28 -16.13
CA LEU A 146 9.67 1.81 -15.77
C LEU A 146 8.65 2.31 -16.81
N HIS A 147 7.97 1.41 -17.51
CA HIS A 147 6.97 1.73 -18.54
C HIS A 147 5.56 1.31 -18.09
N ASP A 148 4.63 2.25 -18.17
CA ASP A 148 3.20 1.94 -18.02
C ASP A 148 2.75 1.03 -19.15
N VAL A 149 1.82 0.11 -18.84
CA VAL A 149 1.24 -0.78 -19.85
C VAL A 149 -0.03 -0.11 -20.40
N PRO A 150 -0.07 0.29 -21.68
CA PRO A 150 -1.23 0.98 -22.26
C PRO A 150 -2.51 0.16 -22.09
N GLY A 151 -3.59 0.82 -21.67
CA GLY A 151 -4.89 0.20 -21.45
C GLY A 151 -5.00 -0.70 -20.20
N HIS A 152 -3.94 -0.84 -19.41
CA HIS A 152 -3.92 -1.73 -18.25
C HIS A 152 -3.46 -1.01 -16.98
N PRO A 153 -4.33 -0.19 -16.34
CA PRO A 153 -4.00 0.47 -15.09
C PRO A 153 -3.63 -0.55 -14.00
N GLY A 154 -2.61 -0.23 -13.21
CA GLY A 154 -2.07 -1.14 -12.20
C GLY A 154 -1.16 -2.24 -12.75
N ARG A 155 -0.79 -2.19 -14.04
CA ARG A 155 0.31 -2.98 -14.62
C ARG A 155 1.46 -2.06 -15.02
N LEU A 156 2.67 -2.53 -14.74
CA LEU A 156 3.90 -1.78 -14.98
C LEU A 156 5.01 -2.73 -15.45
N HIS A 157 5.64 -2.39 -16.57
CA HIS A 157 6.83 -3.09 -17.04
C HIS A 157 8.07 -2.41 -16.44
N VAL A 158 8.90 -3.19 -15.76
CA VAL A 158 10.13 -2.71 -15.12
C VAL A 158 11.30 -3.42 -15.77
N LYS A 159 12.18 -2.65 -16.44
CA LYS A 159 13.48 -3.16 -16.86
C LYS A 159 14.44 -3.02 -15.70
N GLY A 160 14.72 -4.15 -15.06
CA GLY A 160 15.49 -4.19 -13.83
C GLY A 160 16.99 -4.17 -14.07
N GLY A 161 17.71 -3.52 -13.16
CA GLY A 161 19.13 -3.25 -13.23
C GLY A 161 19.43 -1.77 -12.95
N PRO A 162 20.64 -1.46 -12.47
CA PRO A 162 21.03 -0.08 -12.23
C PRO A 162 21.03 0.74 -13.53
N PRO A 163 20.81 2.06 -13.47
CA PRO A 163 20.93 2.93 -14.63
C PRO A 163 22.35 2.89 -15.22
N PRO A 164 22.50 3.08 -16.54
CA PRO A 164 23.77 2.89 -17.24
C PRO A 164 24.81 3.98 -16.98
N SER A 165 24.39 5.13 -16.46
CA SER A 165 25.26 6.29 -16.21
C SER A 165 24.88 6.99 -14.91
N PRO A 166 25.84 7.64 -14.22
CA PRO A 166 25.53 8.48 -13.08
C PRO A 166 24.58 9.62 -13.44
N GLY A 167 23.69 9.99 -12.51
CA GLY A 167 22.73 11.07 -12.70
C GLY A 167 22.81 12.16 -11.62
N GLU A 168 21.98 13.19 -11.78
CA GLU A 168 21.74 14.19 -10.75
C GLU A 168 20.26 14.61 -10.78
N GLY A 169 19.66 14.87 -9.62
CA GLY A 169 18.26 15.29 -9.57
C GLY A 169 17.70 15.51 -8.18
N VAL A 170 16.56 16.21 -8.13
CA VAL A 170 15.75 16.43 -6.93
C VAL A 170 14.49 15.59 -7.00
N ILE A 171 14.19 14.83 -5.95
CA ILE A 171 13.04 13.94 -5.85
C ILE A 171 12.17 14.40 -4.69
N ASP A 172 10.99 14.93 -5.00
CA ASP A 172 10.01 15.30 -3.99
C ASP A 172 9.20 14.09 -3.52
N CYS A 173 9.46 13.67 -2.28
CA CYS A 173 8.77 12.55 -1.66
C CYS A 173 7.44 12.96 -1.00
N ARG A 174 7.09 14.26 -0.99
CA ARG A 174 5.90 14.80 -0.33
C ARG A 174 5.76 14.26 1.11
N LEU A 175 4.54 13.94 1.53
CA LEU A 175 4.24 13.31 2.82
C LEU A 175 4.41 11.77 2.83
N ALA A 176 4.96 11.16 1.77
CA ALA A 176 5.07 9.71 1.65
C ALA A 176 6.31 9.16 2.39
N GLY A 177 6.23 9.08 3.72
CA GLY A 177 7.34 8.64 4.57
C GLY A 177 7.84 7.21 4.32
N THR A 178 7.03 6.34 3.73
CA THR A 178 7.49 5.00 3.30
C THR A 178 8.31 5.09 2.03
N THR A 179 7.83 5.87 1.06
CA THR A 179 8.47 6.07 -0.24
C THR A 179 9.82 6.78 -0.08
N SER A 180 9.90 7.83 0.76
CA SER A 180 11.16 8.52 1.03
C SER A 180 12.24 7.58 1.55
N ARG A 181 11.93 6.70 2.51
CA ARG A 181 12.91 5.73 3.05
C ARG A 181 13.42 4.77 1.99
N PHE A 182 12.55 4.25 1.14
CA PHE A 182 12.96 3.34 0.06
C PHE A 182 13.78 4.07 -0.99
N LEU A 183 13.33 5.25 -1.44
CA LEU A 183 14.05 6.04 -2.43
C LEU A 183 15.41 6.51 -1.90
N THR A 184 15.54 6.87 -0.62
CA THR A 184 16.85 7.18 -0.01
C THR A 184 17.80 6.00 -0.12
N ALA A 185 17.34 4.79 0.23
CA ALA A 185 18.17 3.59 0.17
C ALA A 185 18.60 3.25 -1.27
N ILE A 186 17.68 3.39 -2.23
CA ILE A 186 17.96 3.13 -3.65
C ILE A 186 18.87 4.21 -4.22
N ALA A 187 18.64 5.49 -3.91
CA ALA A 187 19.49 6.60 -4.33
C ALA A 187 20.92 6.46 -3.83
N ALA A 188 21.12 5.96 -2.60
CA ALA A 188 22.45 5.76 -2.02
C ALA A 188 23.33 4.74 -2.78
N ILE A 189 22.70 3.77 -3.46
CA ILE A 189 23.39 2.77 -4.29
C ILE A 189 23.32 3.08 -5.78
N THR A 190 22.58 4.11 -6.18
CA THR A 190 22.45 4.54 -7.58
C THR A 190 23.52 5.60 -7.86
N PRO A 191 24.47 5.36 -8.78
CA PRO A 191 25.52 6.32 -9.07
C PRO A 191 24.95 7.71 -9.40
N GLY A 192 25.44 8.76 -8.73
CA GLY A 192 24.96 10.12 -8.95
C GLY A 192 24.92 11.00 -7.71
N ARG A 193 24.34 12.19 -7.87
CA ARG A 193 24.03 13.13 -6.78
C ARG A 193 22.52 13.34 -6.70
N TRP A 194 21.91 12.84 -5.64
CA TRP A 194 20.47 12.88 -5.48
C TRP A 194 20.08 13.70 -4.26
N THR A 195 19.12 14.60 -4.43
CA THR A 195 18.51 15.36 -3.33
C THR A 195 17.08 14.88 -3.14
N LEU A 196 16.73 14.43 -1.94
CA LEU A 196 15.36 14.06 -1.60
C LEU A 196 14.74 15.17 -0.76
N THR A 197 13.56 15.64 -1.14
CA THR A 197 12.78 16.66 -0.43
C THR A 197 11.45 16.10 0.05
N GLY A 198 10.75 16.87 0.90
CA GLY A 198 9.38 16.57 1.34
C GLY A 198 8.64 17.85 1.67
N SER A 199 7.30 17.77 1.63
CA SER A 199 6.36 18.89 1.82
C SER A 199 5.53 18.71 3.07
#